data_AF-A0A3D3UXC0-F1
#
_entry.id   AF-A0A3D3UXC0-F1
#
_cell.length_a   1.000
_cell.length_b   1.000
_cell.length_c   1.000
_cell.angle_alpha   90.00
_cell.angle_beta   90.00
_cell.angle_gamma   90.00
#
_symmetry.space_group_name_H-M   'P 1'
#
loop_
_entity.id
_entity.type
_entity.pdbx_description
1 polymer ?
#
loop_
_entity_poly.entity_id
_entity_poly.type
_entity_poly.pdbx_seq_one_letter_code
_entity_poly.pdbx_strand_id
1 'polypeptide(L)'
;RIHSHADKALAILGGFNHGGDKELRLTLGDIRAMAYMGKYYAHKIRGATELALFRETRKKEHQNAAIEELTSAARFWRLYTSTALGQYKNPLWTNRVGYCDWQALSKEVLNDIKIAGGSVSDF
;
A
#
# COMPACT_ATOMS: atom_id res chain seq x y z
N ARG A 1 -8.81 0.62 -12.56
CA ARG A 1 -10.01 1.02 -11.78
C ARG A 1 -9.71 1.23 -10.29
N ILE A 2 -8.91 0.38 -9.62
CA ILE A 2 -8.59 0.49 -8.18
C ILE A 2 -8.02 1.86 -7.80
N HIS A 3 -7.02 2.39 -8.53
CA HIS A 3 -6.49 3.74 -8.27
C HIS A 3 -7.60 4.80 -8.23
N SER A 4 -8.47 4.83 -9.23
CA SER A 4 -9.54 5.83 -9.31
C SER A 4 -10.52 5.77 -8.14
N HIS A 5 -10.86 4.57 -7.64
CA HIS A 5 -11.72 4.45 -6.46
C HIS A 5 -11.03 4.96 -5.19
N ALA A 6 -9.74 4.63 -5.02
CA ALA A 6 -8.95 5.14 -3.90
C ALA A 6 -8.78 6.67 -3.96
N ASP A 7 -8.51 7.23 -5.15
CA ASP A 7 -8.39 8.68 -5.35
C ASP A 7 -9.68 9.41 -5.02
N LYS A 8 -10.82 8.90 -5.49
CA LYS A 8 -12.13 9.46 -5.15
C LYS A 8 -12.40 9.43 -3.64
N ALA A 9 -12.10 8.32 -2.98
CA ALA A 9 -12.27 8.21 -1.54
C ALA A 9 -11.40 9.24 -0.78
N LEU A 10 -10.11 9.35 -1.14
CA LEU A 10 -9.20 10.31 -0.50
C LEU A 10 -9.63 11.77 -0.73
N ALA A 11 -10.08 12.10 -1.95
CA ALA A 11 -10.59 13.44 -2.28
C ALA A 11 -11.85 13.77 -1.46
N ILE A 12 -12.79 12.84 -1.38
CA ILE A 12 -14.01 12.97 -0.60
C ILE A 12 -13.67 13.18 0.90
N LEU A 13 -12.77 12.37 1.45
CA LEU A 13 -12.35 12.47 2.85
C LEU A 13 -11.73 13.83 3.21
N GLY A 14 -11.08 14.50 2.25
CA GLY A 14 -10.50 15.84 2.46
C GLY A 14 -11.53 16.93 2.79
N GLY A 15 -12.80 16.71 2.43
CA GLY A 15 -13.90 17.64 2.73
C GLY A 15 -14.70 17.31 4.00
N PHE A 16 -14.42 16.19 4.67
CA PHE A 16 -15.18 15.77 5.85
C PHE A 16 -14.56 16.29 7.15
N ASN A 17 -15.41 16.87 8.00
CA ASN A 17 -15.08 17.21 9.39
C ASN A 17 -15.86 16.27 10.32
N HIS A 18 -15.17 15.63 11.26
CA HIS A 18 -15.82 14.74 12.23
C HIS A 18 -16.46 15.50 13.42
N GLY A 19 -16.20 16.81 13.58
CA GLY A 19 -16.88 17.63 14.60
C GLY A 19 -16.64 17.19 16.05
N GLY A 20 -15.53 16.48 16.30
CA GLY A 20 -15.25 15.87 17.61
C GLY A 20 -15.92 14.50 17.84
N ASP A 21 -16.80 14.04 16.94
CA ASP A 21 -17.42 12.71 17.05
C ASP A 21 -16.37 11.61 16.86
N LYS A 22 -16.30 10.70 17.85
CA LYS A 22 -15.31 9.64 17.90
C LYS A 22 -15.56 8.58 16.83
N GLU A 23 -16.80 8.13 16.66
CA GLU A 23 -17.14 7.03 15.76
C GLU A 23 -17.02 7.46 14.29
N LEU A 24 -17.44 8.68 13.98
CA LEU A 24 -17.22 9.28 12.67
C LEU A 24 -15.72 9.43 12.37
N ARG A 25 -14.92 9.91 13.33
CA ARG A 25 -13.46 10.02 13.16
C ARG A 25 -12.82 8.66 12.84
N LEU A 26 -13.21 7.60 13.56
CA LEU A 26 -12.71 6.25 13.32
C LEU A 26 -13.14 5.73 11.94
N THR A 27 -14.41 5.92 11.58
CA THR A 27 -14.96 5.52 10.28
C THR A 27 -14.23 6.20 9.11
N LEU A 28 -13.99 7.52 9.20
CA LEU A 28 -13.23 8.25 8.19
C LEU A 28 -11.78 7.74 8.10
N GLY A 29 -11.21 7.33 9.23
CA GLY A 29 -9.91 6.68 9.30
C GLY A 29 -9.87 5.30 8.64
N ASP A 30 -10.91 4.49 8.80
CA ASP A 30 -11.04 3.19 8.12
C ASP A 30 -11.14 3.34 6.61
N ILE A 31 -11.96 4.29 6.14
CA ILE A 31 -12.05 4.60 4.70
C ILE A 31 -10.68 5.05 4.17
N ARG A 32 -9.94 5.86 4.94
CA ARG A 32 -8.59 6.30 4.56
C ARG A 32 -7.62 5.12 4.47
N ALA A 33 -7.61 4.24 5.47
CA ALA A 33 -6.79 3.03 5.47
C ALA A 33 -7.12 2.15 4.26
N MET A 34 -8.40 1.92 3.96
CA MET A 34 -8.84 1.16 2.79
C MET A 34 -8.41 1.80 1.47
N ALA A 35 -8.46 3.13 1.35
CA ALA A 35 -8.00 3.83 0.16
C ALA A 35 -6.48 3.68 -0.04
N TYR A 36 -5.68 3.82 1.01
CA TYR A 36 -4.24 3.57 0.95
C TYR A 36 -3.92 2.12 0.62
N MET A 37 -4.65 1.16 1.19
CA MET A 37 -4.49 -0.25 0.85
C MET A 37 -4.85 -0.53 -0.62
N GLY A 38 -5.88 0.14 -1.15
CA GLY A 38 -6.22 0.09 -2.57
C GLY A 38 -5.10 0.62 -3.47
N LYS A 39 -4.48 1.75 -3.12
CA LYS A 39 -3.31 2.28 -3.84
C LYS A 39 -2.11 1.33 -3.79
N TYR A 40 -1.81 0.78 -2.61
CA TYR A 40 -0.75 -0.21 -2.44
C TYR A 40 -0.94 -1.40 -3.39
N TYR A 41 -2.12 -2.03 -3.40
CA TYR A 41 -2.38 -3.17 -4.27
C TYR A 41 -2.36 -2.81 -5.75
N ALA A 42 -2.89 -1.65 -6.14
CA ALA A 42 -2.89 -1.23 -7.53
C ALA A 42 -1.44 -1.08 -8.07
N HIS A 43 -0.58 -0.42 -7.30
CA HIS A 43 0.85 -0.32 -7.62
C HIS A 43 1.56 -1.68 -7.56
N LYS A 44 1.29 -2.51 -6.53
CA LYS A 44 1.92 -3.84 -6.39
C LYS A 44 1.60 -4.77 -7.56
N ILE A 45 0.34 -4.78 -8.01
CA ILE A 45 -0.09 -5.57 -9.18
C ILE A 45 0.61 -5.07 -10.45
N ARG A 46 0.68 -3.74 -10.65
CA ARG A 46 1.36 -3.16 -11.81
C ARG A 46 2.85 -3.47 -11.80
N GLY A 47 3.53 -3.27 -10.68
CA GLY A 47 4.95 -3.57 -10.52
C GLY A 47 5.28 -5.04 -10.73
N ALA A 48 4.45 -5.96 -10.22
CA ALA A 48 4.60 -7.39 -10.49
C ALA A 48 4.42 -7.74 -11.98
N THR A 49 3.48 -7.06 -12.65
CA THR A 49 3.23 -7.24 -14.10
C THR A 49 4.43 -6.77 -14.92
N GLU A 50 4.96 -5.59 -14.64
CA GLU A 50 6.14 -5.04 -15.30
C GLU A 50 7.38 -5.92 -15.05
N LEU A 51 7.55 -6.44 -13.83
CA LEU A 51 8.63 -7.36 -13.52
C LEU A 51 8.53 -8.67 -14.33
N ALA A 52 7.31 -9.19 -14.53
CA ALA A 52 7.10 -10.36 -15.38
C ALA A 52 7.47 -10.06 -16.85
N LEU A 53 7.06 -8.89 -17.37
CA LEU A 53 7.43 -8.43 -18.72
C LEU A 53 8.94 -8.26 -18.87
N PHE A 54 9.63 -7.73 -17.87
CA PHE A 54 11.10 -7.66 -17.88
C PHE A 54 11.75 -9.04 -17.91
N ARG A 55 11.25 -9.99 -17.11
CA ARG A 55 11.78 -11.37 -17.09
C ARG A 55 11.67 -12.06 -18.45
N GLU A 56 10.59 -11.80 -19.17
CA GLU A 56 10.34 -12.35 -20.50
C GLU A 56 11.16 -11.63 -21.59
N THR A 57 11.11 -10.30 -21.62
CA THR A 57 11.61 -9.50 -22.74
C THR A 57 13.03 -8.96 -22.56
N ARG A 58 13.52 -8.92 -21.31
CA ARG A 58 14.78 -8.29 -20.89
C ARG A 58 14.91 -6.79 -21.17
N LYS A 59 13.81 -6.13 -21.57
CA LYS A 59 13.74 -4.69 -21.82
C LYS A 59 13.80 -3.90 -20.51
N LYS A 60 14.78 -2.99 -20.40
CA LYS A 60 15.06 -2.25 -19.17
C LYS A 60 13.95 -1.30 -18.76
N GLU A 61 13.14 -0.85 -19.71
CA GLU A 61 11.97 -0.01 -19.48
C GLU A 61 10.98 -0.69 -18.52
N HIS A 62 10.74 -2.00 -18.70
CA HIS A 62 9.88 -2.78 -17.80
C HIS A 62 10.51 -2.97 -16.41
N GLN A 63 11.84 -3.10 -16.33
CA GLN A 63 12.51 -3.17 -15.03
C GLN A 63 12.37 -1.85 -14.26
N ASN A 64 12.60 -0.72 -14.93
CA ASN A 64 12.48 0.60 -14.31
C ASN A 64 11.04 0.86 -13.85
N ALA A 65 10.05 0.57 -14.70
CA ALA A 65 8.64 0.69 -14.34
C ALA A 65 8.27 -0.21 -13.15
N ALA A 66 8.80 -1.43 -13.07
CA ALA A 66 8.58 -2.31 -11.92
C ALA A 66 9.13 -1.70 -10.63
N ILE A 67 10.33 -1.12 -10.66
CA ILE A 67 10.96 -0.49 -9.50
C ILE A 67 10.14 0.74 -9.05
N GLU A 68 9.71 1.59 -9.97
CA GLU A 68 8.91 2.78 -9.69
C GLU A 68 7.56 2.43 -9.04
N GLU A 69 6.87 1.43 -9.60
CA GLU A 69 5.58 0.95 -9.12
C GLU A 69 5.72 0.29 -7.73
N LEU A 70 6.71 -0.57 -7.51
CA LEU A 70 6.92 -1.22 -6.21
C LEU A 70 7.38 -0.22 -5.13
N THR A 71 8.15 0.80 -5.52
CA THR A 71 8.48 1.93 -4.65
C THR A 71 7.22 2.69 -4.24
N SER A 72 6.34 2.99 -5.20
CA SER A 72 5.06 3.64 -4.92
C SER A 72 4.16 2.77 -4.04
N ALA A 73 4.13 1.45 -4.27
CA ALA A 73 3.42 0.50 -3.43
C ALA A 73 3.91 0.58 -1.98
N ALA A 74 5.23 0.54 -1.75
CA ALA A 74 5.80 0.67 -0.42
C ALA A 74 5.39 1.99 0.28
N ARG A 75 5.19 3.08 -0.49
CA ARG A 75 4.83 4.39 0.09
C ARG A 75 3.40 4.33 0.63
N PHE A 76 2.50 3.75 -0.15
CA PHE A 76 1.12 3.55 0.26
C PHE A 76 0.95 2.50 1.34
N TRP A 77 1.79 1.46 1.37
CA TRP A 77 1.85 0.52 2.49
C TRP A 77 2.21 1.24 3.79
N ARG A 78 3.22 2.12 3.77
CA ARG A 78 3.58 2.94 4.94
C ARG A 78 2.41 3.82 5.41
N LEU A 79 1.72 4.49 4.50
CA LEU A 79 0.54 5.32 4.84
C LEU A 79 -0.60 4.48 5.44
N TYR A 80 -0.85 3.29 4.87
CA TYR A 80 -1.83 2.34 5.37
C TYR A 80 -1.49 1.89 6.80
N THR A 81 -0.28 1.39 7.03
CA THR A 81 0.11 0.86 8.34
C THR A 81 0.19 1.94 9.40
N SER A 82 0.67 3.15 9.07
CA SER A 82 0.62 4.29 10.01
C SER A 82 -0.80 4.67 10.39
N THR A 83 -1.74 4.69 9.43
CA THR A 83 -3.16 4.98 9.72
C THR A 83 -3.77 3.89 10.59
N ALA A 84 -3.53 2.63 10.24
CA ALA A 84 -4.15 1.50 10.91
C ALA A 84 -3.58 1.28 12.32
N LEU A 85 -2.27 1.47 12.54
CA LEU A 85 -1.65 1.40 13.88
C LEU A 85 -2.18 2.47 14.85
N GLY A 86 -2.67 3.61 14.33
CA GLY A 86 -3.31 4.63 15.15
C GLY A 86 -4.70 4.24 15.68
N GLN A 87 -5.30 3.18 15.13
CA GLN A 87 -6.70 2.80 15.40
C GLN A 87 -6.86 1.35 15.89
N TYR A 88 -5.95 0.47 15.51
CA TYR A 88 -6.05 -0.97 15.71
C TYR A 88 -4.83 -1.53 16.43
N LYS A 89 -5.03 -2.65 17.14
CA LYS A 89 -3.93 -3.42 17.72
C LYS A 89 -3.27 -4.27 16.63
N ASN A 90 -1.94 -4.26 16.60
CA ASN A 90 -1.13 -5.09 15.72
C ASN A 90 0.02 -5.72 16.53
N PRO A 91 0.36 -7.01 16.31
CA PRO A 91 -0.17 -7.95 15.32
C PRO A 91 -1.61 -8.39 15.61
N LEU A 92 -2.38 -8.68 14.56
CA LEU A 92 -3.76 -9.16 14.69
C LEU A 92 -3.86 -10.64 14.28
N TRP A 93 -4.58 -11.44 15.06
CA TRP A 93 -4.84 -12.84 14.72
C TRP A 93 -5.99 -12.93 13.72
N THR A 94 -5.77 -13.63 12.62
CA THR A 94 -6.79 -13.91 11.59
C THR A 94 -7.04 -15.41 11.49
N ASN A 95 -8.29 -15.80 11.29
CA ASN A 95 -8.70 -17.21 11.30
C ASN A 95 -8.00 -18.07 10.23
N ARG A 96 -7.63 -17.49 9.07
CA ARG A 96 -7.07 -18.26 7.94
C ARG A 96 -5.55 -18.19 7.84
N VAL A 97 -4.96 -17.04 8.13
CA VAL A 97 -3.53 -16.79 7.86
C VAL A 97 -2.71 -16.54 9.12
N GLY A 98 -3.30 -16.73 10.30
CA GLY A 98 -2.64 -16.55 11.59
C GLY A 98 -2.36 -15.07 11.88
N TYR A 99 -1.20 -14.79 12.46
CA TYR A 99 -0.79 -13.43 12.80
C TYR A 99 -0.49 -12.61 11.54
N CYS A 100 -1.23 -11.51 11.40
CA CYS A 100 -0.92 -10.44 10.45
C CYS A 100 -0.17 -9.33 11.21
N ASP A 101 1.15 -9.37 11.12
CA ASP A 101 2.07 -8.38 11.66
C ASP A 101 2.47 -7.39 10.56
N TRP A 102 2.02 -6.14 10.69
CA TRP A 102 2.26 -5.12 9.68
C TRP A 102 3.71 -4.64 9.67
N GLN A 103 4.41 -4.67 10.81
CA GLN A 103 5.81 -4.30 10.88
C GLN A 103 6.68 -5.38 10.21
N ALA A 104 6.38 -6.66 10.46
CA ALA A 104 7.05 -7.77 9.78
C ALA A 104 6.79 -7.73 8.27
N LEU A 105 5.53 -7.54 7.84
CA LEU A 105 5.16 -7.45 6.43
C LEU A 105 5.79 -6.24 5.72
N SER A 106 6.12 -5.16 6.44
CA SER A 106 6.82 -4.02 5.85
C SER A 106 8.20 -4.40 5.29
N LYS A 107 8.86 -5.40 5.88
CA LYS A 107 10.14 -5.91 5.38
C LYS A 107 9.96 -6.62 4.03
N GLU A 108 8.88 -7.39 3.88
CA GLU A 108 8.54 -8.06 2.62
C GLU A 108 8.15 -7.07 1.52
N VAL A 109 7.41 -6.02 1.87
CA VAL A 109 7.06 -4.95 0.91
C VAL A 109 8.30 -4.24 0.39
N LEU A 110 9.29 -3.97 1.25
CA LEU A 110 10.56 -3.40 0.82
C LEU A 110 11.42 -4.41 0.03
N ASN A 111 11.30 -5.70 0.35
CA ASN A 111 12.00 -6.75 -0.39
C ASN A 111 11.52 -6.86 -1.84
N ASP A 112 10.25 -6.58 -2.14
CA ASP A 112 9.72 -6.54 -3.51
C ASP A 112 10.53 -5.58 -4.41
N ILE A 113 10.95 -4.41 -3.89
CA ILE A 113 11.78 -3.43 -4.61
C ILE A 113 13.14 -4.05 -4.98
N LYS A 114 13.75 -4.75 -4.02
CA LYS A 114 15.04 -5.44 -4.23
C LYS A 114 14.92 -6.57 -5.25
N ILE A 115 13.82 -7.33 -5.21
CA ILE A 115 13.53 -8.40 -6.19
C ILE A 115 13.44 -7.85 -7.62
N ALA A 116 12.92 -6.62 -7.80
CA ALA A 116 12.92 -5.94 -9.10
C ALA A 116 14.29 -5.36 -9.52
N GLY A 117 15.27 -5.37 -8.62
CA GLY A 117 16.61 -4.82 -8.84
C GLY A 117 16.76 -3.35 -8.41
N GLY A 118 15.82 -2.82 -7.64
CA GLY A 118 15.90 -1.47 -7.06
C GLY A 118 16.65 -1.43 -5.73
N SER A 119 16.95 -0.22 -5.27
CA SER A 119 17.50 0.06 -3.94
C SER A 119 16.41 0.57 -3.01
N VAL A 120 16.54 0.27 -1.71
CA VAL A 120 15.68 0.83 -0.64
C VAL A 120 16.32 2.04 0.04
N SER A 121 17.45 2.55 -0.47
CA SER A 121 18.15 3.73 0.05
C SER A 121 17.29 5.00 0.07
N ASP A 122 16.26 5.03 -0.76
CA ASP A 122 15.42 6.21 -1.00
C ASP A 122 14.11 6.17 -0.19
N PHE A 123 14.05 5.31 0.85
CA PHE A 123 12.83 4.95 1.56
C PHE A 123 12.82 5.24 3.06
#